data_AF-A0A356NTP1-F1
#
_entry.id   AF-A0A356NTP1-F1
#
_cell.length_a   1.000
_cell.length_b   1.000
_cell.length_c   1.000
_cell.angle_alpha   90.00
_cell.angle_beta   90.00
_cell.angle_gamma   90.00
#
_symmetry.space_group_name_H-M   'P 1'
#
loop_
_entity.id
_entity.type
_entity.pdbx_description
1 polymer ?
#
loop_
_entity_poly.entity_id
_entity_poly.type
_entity_poly.pdbx_seq_one_letter_code
_entity_poly.pdbx_strand_id
1 'polypeptide(L)'
;FKIILSDANVKGILVNIFGGIMRCDIIAEGVVSAARTLGLDKPLVVRLEGTNVDEGKRIMADSGLAIIPADNLADAAEKIVAATA
;
A
#
# COMPACT_ATOMS: atom_id res chain seq x y z
N PHE A 1 -7.20 7.55 1.47
CA PHE A 1 -7.78 6.62 2.47
C PHE A 1 -9.12 7.07 3.07
N LYS A 2 -9.32 8.32 3.54
CA LYS A 2 -10.61 8.76 4.14
C LYS A 2 -11.87 8.38 3.36
N ILE A 3 -11.89 8.60 2.04
CA ILE A 3 -13.03 8.25 1.15
C ILE A 3 -13.27 6.74 1.09
N ILE A 4 -12.21 5.94 1.08
CA ILE A 4 -12.33 4.47 1.06
C ILE A 4 -12.86 3.99 2.42
N LEU A 5 -12.31 4.54 3.50
CA LEU A 5 -12.68 4.18 4.88
C LEU A 5 -14.04 4.71 5.32
N SER A 6 -14.69 5.61 4.57
CA SER A 6 -16.07 6.00 4.86
C SER A 6 -17.09 4.91 4.56
N ASP A 7 -16.72 3.88 3.79
CA ASP A 7 -17.53 2.69 3.60
C ASP A 7 -17.18 1.62 4.65
N ALA A 8 -18.18 1.27 5.47
CA ALA A 8 -18.05 0.26 6.51
C ALA A 8 -17.81 -1.16 5.96
N ASN A 9 -18.19 -1.43 4.71
CA ASN A 9 -18.03 -2.76 4.09
C ASN A 9 -16.60 -3.05 3.63
N VAL A 10 -15.71 -2.05 3.60
CA VAL A 10 -14.31 -2.25 3.22
C VAL A 10 -13.62 -3.14 4.25
N LYS A 11 -13.10 -4.29 3.81
CA LYS A 11 -12.34 -5.23 4.67
C LYS A 11 -10.84 -5.09 4.54
N GLY A 12 -10.34 -4.58 3.41
CA GLY A 12 -8.93 -4.35 3.14
C GLY A 12 -8.75 -3.39 1.99
N ILE A 13 -7.53 -2.88 1.81
CA ILE A 13 -7.20 -1.89 0.80
C ILE A 13 -6.03 -2.39 -0.04
N LEU A 14 -6.22 -2.41 -1.36
CA LEU A 14 -5.16 -2.62 -2.33
C LEU A 14 -4.83 -1.29 -3.01
N VAL A 15 -3.59 -0.84 -2.87
CA VAL A 15 -3.05 0.33 -3.56
C VAL A 15 -2.18 -0.17 -4.71
N ASN A 16 -2.57 0.10 -5.94
CA ASN A 16 -1.78 -0.18 -7.13
C ASN A 16 -1.41 1.15 -7.81
N ILE A 17 -0.14 1.52 -7.77
CA ILE A 17 0.35 2.79 -8.34
C ILE A 17 1.49 2.51 -9.32
N PHE A 18 1.34 3.04 -10.53
CA PHE A 18 2.43 3.19 -11.49
C PHE A 18 2.99 4.60 -11.32
N GLY A 19 4.23 4.74 -10.85
CA GLY A 19 4.87 6.02 -10.56
C GLY A 19 4.96 6.93 -11.77
N GLY A 20 5.09 6.37 -12.98
CA GLY A 20 5.22 7.16 -14.21
C GLY A 20 6.43 8.08 -14.12
N ILE A 21 6.18 9.40 -14.03
CA ILE A 21 7.23 10.43 -13.84
C ILE A 21 7.64 10.56 -12.35
N MET A 22 6.76 10.18 -11.43
CA MET A 22 7.02 10.24 -9.99
C MET A 22 7.87 9.04 -9.53
N ARG A 23 8.68 9.28 -8.51
CA ARG A 23 9.52 8.30 -7.82
C ARG A 23 8.73 7.47 -6.81
N CYS A 24 8.92 6.16 -6.82
CA CYS A 24 8.18 5.24 -5.94
C CYS A 24 8.52 5.43 -4.46
N ASP A 25 9.72 5.90 -4.13
CA ASP A 25 10.09 6.25 -2.75
C ASP A 25 9.24 7.39 -2.18
N ILE A 26 9.02 8.47 -2.95
CA ILE A 26 8.14 9.58 -2.54
C ILE A 26 6.70 9.11 -2.36
N ILE A 27 6.23 8.23 -3.26
CA ILE A 27 4.89 7.64 -3.16
C ILE A 27 4.77 6.78 -1.89
N ALA A 28 5.76 5.95 -1.61
CA ALA A 28 5.81 5.11 -0.42
C ALA A 28 5.77 5.93 0.88
N GLU A 29 6.54 7.02 0.96
CA GLU A 29 6.49 7.95 2.10
C GLU A 29 5.08 8.52 2.29
N GLY A 30 4.42 8.92 1.20
CA GLY A 30 3.04 9.41 1.22
C GLY A 30 2.05 8.37 1.73
N VAL A 31 2.19 7.11 1.30
CA VAL A 31 1.37 5.98 1.76
C VAL A 31 1.57 5.73 3.25
N VAL A 32 2.82 5.64 3.71
CA VAL A 32 3.18 5.42 5.12
C VAL A 32 2.63 6.54 6.00
N SER A 33 2.84 7.80 5.59
CA SER A 33 2.35 8.98 6.31
C SER A 33 0.82 8.97 6.44
N ALA A 34 0.12 8.67 5.34
CA ALA A 34 -1.34 8.61 5.34
C ALA A 34 -1.87 7.45 6.18
N ALA A 35 -1.21 6.28 6.15
CA ALA A 35 -1.59 5.13 6.96
C ALA A 35 -1.40 5.37 8.46
N ARG A 36 -0.29 6.02 8.85
CA ARG A 36 -0.02 6.41 10.23
C ARG A 36 -1.03 7.45 10.74
N THR A 37 -1.30 8.48 9.95
CA THR A 37 -2.20 9.58 10.33
C THR A 37 -3.63 9.10 10.57
N LEU A 38 -4.08 8.10 9.82
CA LEU A 38 -5.44 7.57 9.91
C LEU A 38 -5.58 6.36 10.83
N GLY A 39 -4.48 5.87 11.41
CA GLY A 39 -4.51 4.71 12.30
C GLY A 39 -5.10 3.48 11.61
N LEU A 40 -4.68 3.21 10.37
CA LEU A 40 -5.21 2.10 9.56
C LEU A 40 -5.07 0.76 10.30
N ASP A 41 -6.20 0.15 10.63
CA ASP A 41 -6.33 -1.16 11.28
C ASP A 41 -6.65 -2.29 10.28
N LYS A 42 -7.15 -1.93 9.10
CA LYS A 42 -7.45 -2.85 8.00
C LYS A 42 -6.19 -3.21 7.20
N PRO A 43 -6.09 -4.45 6.67
CA PRO A 43 -4.99 -4.87 5.82
C PRO A 43 -4.76 -3.91 4.64
N LEU A 44 -3.49 -3.55 4.42
CA LEU A 44 -3.06 -2.69 3.33
C LEU A 44 -2.02 -3.43 2.47
N VAL A 45 -2.39 -3.77 1.25
CA VAL A 45 -1.49 -4.30 0.23
C VAL A 45 -1.10 -3.16 -0.72
N VAL A 46 0.20 -3.01 -0.99
CA VAL A 46 0.71 -1.94 -1.86
C VAL A 46 1.58 -2.52 -2.95
N ARG A 47 1.22 -2.20 -4.20
CA ARG A 47 1.98 -2.52 -5.40
C ARG A 47 2.45 -1.23 -6.05
N LEU A 48 3.76 -1.08 -6.17
CA LEU A 48 4.42 0.05 -6.81
C LEU A 48 5.16 -0.43 -8.07
N GLU A 49 5.07 0.34 -9.14
CA GLU A 49 5.86 0.12 -10.36
C GLU A 49 6.41 1.45 -10.89
N GLY A 50 7.68 1.48 -11.28
CA GLY A 50 8.35 2.68 -11.79
C GLY A 50 9.78 2.81 -11.30
N THR A 51 10.26 4.04 -11.16
CA THR A 51 11.62 4.35 -10.67
C THR A 51 11.69 4.20 -9.16
N ASN A 52 12.80 3.64 -8.65
CA ASN A 52 13.07 3.44 -7.22
C ASN A 52 12.05 2.57 -6.47
N VAL A 53 11.51 1.54 -7.12
CA VAL A 53 10.56 0.61 -6.49
C VAL A 53 11.18 -0.09 -5.29
N ASP A 54 12.44 -0.52 -5.37
CA ASP A 54 13.11 -1.22 -4.27
C ASP A 54 13.22 -0.35 -3.02
N GLU A 55 13.52 0.94 -3.20
CA GLU A 55 13.56 1.90 -2.09
C GLU A 55 12.16 2.16 -1.52
N GLY A 56 11.15 2.29 -2.38
CA GLY A 56 9.76 2.40 -1.95
C GLY A 56 9.31 1.18 -1.12
N LYS A 57 9.70 -0.04 -1.52
CA LYS A 57 9.43 -1.26 -0.76
C LYS A 57 10.14 -1.24 0.59
N ARG A 58 11.39 -0.76 0.64
CA ARG A 58 12.16 -0.60 1.89
C ARG A 58 11.48 0.37 2.85
N ILE A 59 11.09 1.55 2.38
CA ILE A 59 10.36 2.55 3.18
C ILE A 59 9.08 1.97 3.78
N MET A 60 8.33 1.17 3.02
CA MET A 60 7.13 0.51 3.53
C MET A 60 7.45 -0.56 4.58
N ALA A 61 8.48 -1.39 4.35
CA ALA A 61 8.90 -2.44 5.28
C ALA A 61 9.43 -1.88 6.60
N ASP A 62 10.20 -0.78 6.54
CA ASP A 62 10.80 -0.13 7.71
C ASP A 62 9.82 0.76 8.49
N SER A 63 8.61 0.99 7.95
CA SER A 63 7.62 1.89 8.55
C SER A 63 7.06 1.40 9.89
N GLY A 64 7.22 0.11 10.21
CA GLY A 64 6.60 -0.55 11.36
C GLY A 64 5.07 -0.66 11.27
N LEU A 65 4.50 -0.37 10.09
CA LEU A 65 3.08 -0.53 9.80
C LEU A 65 2.83 -1.89 9.12
N ALA A 66 1.63 -2.44 9.27
CA ALA A 66 1.22 -3.69 8.62
C ALA A 66 0.92 -3.47 7.12
N ILE A 67 1.93 -3.03 6.37
CA ILE A 67 1.87 -2.82 4.92
C ILE A 67 2.49 -4.04 4.23
N ILE A 68 1.72 -4.66 3.35
CA ILE A 68 2.14 -5.85 2.62
C ILE A 68 2.59 -5.41 1.21
N PRO A 69 3.89 -5.43 0.88
CA PRO A 69 4.34 -5.11 -0.47
C PRO A 69 3.98 -6.24 -1.44
N ALA A 70 3.61 -5.86 -2.65
CA ALA A 70 3.33 -6.78 -3.75
C ALA A 70 4.21 -6.48 -4.98
N ASP A 71 4.58 -7.54 -5.70
CA ASP A 71 5.52 -7.48 -6.82
C ASP A 71 4.81 -7.19 -8.15
N ASN A 72 3.63 -7.75 -8.33
CA ASN A 72 2.80 -7.55 -9.52
C ASN A 72 1.32 -7.55 -9.14
N LEU A 73 0.45 -7.31 -10.13
CA LEU A 73 -0.99 -7.19 -9.88
C LEU A 73 -1.63 -8.51 -9.42
N ALA A 74 -1.18 -9.66 -9.94
CA ALA A 74 -1.70 -10.97 -9.53
C ALA A 74 -1.32 -11.26 -8.07
N ASP A 75 -0.05 -11.07 -7.72
CA ASP A 75 0.45 -11.19 -6.35
C ASP A 75 -0.28 -10.24 -5.39
N ALA A 76 -0.52 -8.99 -5.81
CA ALA A 76 -1.27 -8.03 -5.00
C ALA A 76 -2.71 -8.50 -4.75
N ALA A 77 -3.39 -9.02 -5.77
CA ALA A 77 -4.75 -9.54 -5.67
C ALA A 77 -4.83 -10.76 -4.73
N GLU A 78 -3.91 -11.71 -4.85
CA GLU A 78 -3.84 -12.88 -3.98
C GLU A 78 -3.60 -12.49 -2.51
N LYS A 79 -2.64 -11.58 -2.28
CA LYS A 79 -2.31 -11.10 -0.93
C LYS A 79 -3.47 -10.38 -0.27
N ILE A 80 -4.21 -9.52 -0.99
CA ILE A 80 -5.33 -8.78 -0.36
C ILE A 80 -6.50 -9.69 -0.06
N VAL A 81 -6.77 -10.69 -0.91
CA VAL A 81 -7.80 -11.69 -0.63
C VAL A 81 -7.40 -12.51 0.58
N ALA A 82 -6.17 -13.02 0.65
CA ALA A 82 -5.68 -13.79 1.79
C ALA A 82 -5.69 -13.00 3.10
N ALA A 83 -5.37 -11.70 3.06
CA ALA A 83 -5.35 -10.85 4.25
C ALA A 83 -6.75 -10.45 4.75
N THR A 84 -7.80 -10.63 3.94
CA THR A 84 -9.19 -10.27 4.27
C THR A 84 -10.11 -11.48 4.44
N ALA A 85 -9.56 -12.69 4.32
CA ALA A 85 -10.24 -13.96 4.47
C ALA A 85 -10.60 -14.27 5.93
#